data_AF-A0A2V8PZ57-F1
#
_entry.id   AF-A0A2V8PZ57-F1
#
_cell.length_a   1.000
_cell.length_b   1.000
_cell.length_c   1.000
_cell.angle_alpha   90.00
_cell.angle_beta   90.00
_cell.angle_gamma   90.00
#
_symmetry.space_group_name_H-M   'P 1'
#
loop_
_entity.id
_entity.type
_entity.pdbx_description
1 polymer ?
#
loop_
_entity_poly.entity_id
_entity_poly.type
_entity_poly.pdbx_seq_one_letter_code
_entity_poly.pdbx_strand_id
1 'polypeptide(L)' 'MNLEITEEERELLNEILEEKQKRMIHELNHTDTIEFERMLKKKIEVLEGLMRKLGQTVS' A
#
# COMPACT_ATOMS: atom_id res chain seq x y z
N MET A 1 4.64 -19.09 -7.68
CA MET A 1 5.46 -18.13 -8.46
C MET A 1 6.27 -17.36 -7.43
N ASN A 2 7.55 -17.67 -7.29
CA ASN A 2 8.43 -16.93 -6.39
C ASN A 2 8.95 -15.73 -7.18
N LEU A 3 8.61 -14.53 -6.70
CA LEU A 3 9.19 -13.30 -7.21
C LEU A 3 10.58 -13.22 -6.57
N GLU A 4 11.63 -13.42 -7.35
CA GLU A 4 12.99 -13.13 -6.90
C GLU A 4 13.19 -11.62 -6.99
N ILE A 5 13.32 -10.99 -5.83
CA ILE A 5 13.62 -9.57 -5.69
C ILE A 5 14.90 -9.45 -4.87
N THR A 6 15.82 -8.61 -5.36
CA THR A 6 17.02 -8.21 -4.66
C THR A 6 16.69 -7.30 -3.48
N GLU A 7 17.66 -7.04 -2.61
CA GLU A 7 17.46 -6.14 -1.48
C GLU A 7 17.23 -4.68 -1.94
N GLU A 8 17.95 -4.22 -2.97
CA GLU A 8 17.75 -2.89 -3.55
C GLU A 8 16.34 -2.72 -4.15
N GLU A 9 15.85 -3.75 -4.84
CA GLU A 9 14.48 -3.76 -5.36
C GLU A 9 13.44 -3.80 -4.24
N ARG A 10 13.72 -4.51 -3.14
CA ARG A 10 12.86 -4.53 -1.96
C ARG A 10 12.81 -3.16 -1.28
N GLU A 11 13.94 -2.49 -1.10
CA GLU A 11 14.01 -1.14 -0.53
C GLU A 11 13.22 -0.15 -1.40
N LEU A 12 13.45 -0.16 -2.72
CA LEU A 12 12.71 0.70 -3.65
C LEU A 12 11.20 0.40 -3.63
N LEU A 13 10.81 -0.88 -3.62
CA LEU A 13 9.40 -1.27 -3.52
C LEU A 13 8.79 -0.78 -2.21
N ASN A 14 9.50 -0.89 -1.10
CA ASN A 14 9.05 -0.44 0.21
C ASN A 14 8.77 1.07 0.20
N GLU A 15 9.69 1.89 -0.33
CA GLU A 15 9.49 3.34 -0.45
C GLU A 15 8.26 3.68 -1.30
N ILE A 16 8.10 3.02 -2.44
CA ILE A 16 6.95 3.22 -3.33
C ILE A 16 5.64 2.86 -2.64
N LEU A 17 5.61 1.74 -1.91
CA LEU A 17 4.42 1.26 -1.21
C LEU A 17 4.03 2.18 -0.05
N GLU A 18 5.00 2.64 0.75
CA GLU A 18 4.76 3.57 1.86
C GLU A 18 4.20 4.91 1.36
N GLU A 19 4.81 5.51 0.35
CA GLU A 19 4.33 6.77 -0.20
C GLU A 19 2.94 6.62 -0.83
N LYS A 20 2.68 5.48 -1.47
CA LYS A 20 1.36 5.18 -1.98
C LYS A 20 0.32 5.03 -0.87
N GLN A 21 0.68 4.37 0.24
CA GLN A 21 -0.21 4.18 1.39
C GLN A 21 -0.57 5.52 2.02
N LYS A 22 0.42 6.36 2.32
CA LYS A 22 0.21 7.69 2.90
C LYS A 22 -0.72 8.54 2.03
N ARG A 23 -0.48 8.55 0.71
CA ARG A 23 -1.33 9.28 -0.22
C ARG A 23 -2.77 8.76 -0.25
N MET A 24 -2.98 7.44 -0.26
CA MET A 24 -4.32 6.87 -0.26
C MET A 24 -5.07 7.13 1.06
N ILE A 25 -4.38 7.11 2.20
CA ILE A 25 -4.97 7.47 3.50
C ILE A 25 -5.35 8.96 3.51
N HIS A 26 -4.49 9.83 2.99
CA HIS A 26 -4.81 11.25 2.85
C HIS A 26 -6.04 11.45 1.95
N GLU A 27 -6.07 10.82 0.77
CA GLU A 27 -7.23 10.86 -0.13
C GLU A 27 -8.50 10.33 0.56
N LEU A 28 -8.41 9.26 1.35
CA LEU A 28 -9.52 8.69 2.11
C LEU A 28 -10.10 9.70 3.10
N ASN A 29 -9.24 10.42 3.84
CA ASN A 29 -9.64 11.41 4.82
C ASN A 29 -10.29 12.66 4.20
N HIS A 30 -10.09 12.89 2.90
CA HIS A 30 -10.61 14.04 2.16
C HIS A 30 -11.69 13.69 1.12
N THR A 31 -12.23 12.47 1.16
CA THR A 31 -13.28 12.03 0.24
C THR A 31 -14.65 12.02 0.91
N ASP A 32 -15.62 12.72 0.32
CA ASP A 32 -17.02 12.76 0.78
C ASP A 32 -17.97 11.75 0.09
N THR A 33 -17.44 10.91 -0.78
CA THR A 33 -18.22 9.95 -1.58
C THR A 33 -17.98 8.50 -1.10
N ILE A 34 -19.06 7.86 -0.66
CA ILE A 34 -19.04 6.51 -0.07
C ILE A 34 -18.45 5.47 -1.04
N GLU A 35 -18.73 5.58 -2.33
CA GLU A 35 -18.24 4.64 -3.34
C GLU A 35 -16.72 4.75 -3.53
N PHE A 36 -16.19 5.98 -3.56
CA PHE A 36 -14.75 6.21 -3.68
C PHE A 36 -14.03 5.82 -2.39
N GLU A 37 -14.62 6.09 -1.22
CA GLU A 37 -14.11 5.65 0.08
C GLU A 37 -13.97 4.12 0.13
N ARG A 38 -15.00 3.37 -0.30
CA ARG A 38 -14.97 1.90 -0.38
C ARG A 38 -13.88 1.41 -1.33
N MET A 39 -13.74 2.04 -2.49
CA MET A 39 -12.69 1.71 -3.44
C MET A 39 -11.30 1.94 -2.84
N LEU A 40 -11.08 3.08 -2.18
CA LEU A 40 -9.81 3.41 -1.54
C LEU A 40 -9.46 2.42 -0.42
N LYS A 41 -10.42 2.11 0.46
CA LYS A 41 -10.21 1.10 1.53
C LYS A 41 -9.78 -0.25 0.97
N LYS A 42 -10.44 -0.73 -0.09
CA LYS A 42 -10.07 -2.00 -0.75
C LYS A 42 -8.66 -1.94 -1.34
N LYS A 43 -8.25 -0.80 -1.91
CA LYS A 43 -6.90 -0.61 -2.45
C LYS A 43 -5.85 -0.59 -1.33
N ILE A 44 -6.14 0.07 -0.20
CA ILE A 44 -5.28 0.08 0.99
C ILE A 44 -5.10 -1.34 1.53
N GLU A 45 -6.18 -2.11 1.64
CA GLU A 45 -6.12 -3.51 2.12
C GLU A 45 -5.21 -4.39 1.24
N VAL A 46 -5.32 -4.24 -0.09
CA VAL A 46 -4.44 -4.94 -1.05
C VAL A 46 -2.99 -4.50 -0.86
N LEU A 47 -2.76 -3.20 -0.71
CA LEU A 47 -1.43 -2.62 -0.51
C LEU A 47 -0.76 -3.14 0.76
N GLU A 48 -1.46 -3.10 1.89
CA GLU A 48 -0.99 -3.67 3.16
C GLU A 48 -0.73 -5.18 3.07
N GLY A 49 -1.55 -5.89 2.30
CA GLY A 49 -1.33 -7.30 1.99
C GLY A 49 -0.02 -7.55 1.23
N LEU A 50 0.36 -6.64 0.32
CA LEU A 50 1.64 -6.70 -0.39
C LEU A 50 2.81 -6.35 0.54
N MET A 51 2.67 -5.29 1.34
CA MET A 51 3.69 -4.87 2.33
C MET A 51 3.99 -6.00 3.33
N ARG A 52 2.96 -6.68 3.84
CA ARG A 52 3.14 -7.86 4.72
C ARG A 52 3.89 -9.01 4.05
N LYS A 53 3.63 -9.28 2.77
CA LYS A 53 4.36 -10.32 1.99
C LYS A 53 5.82 -9.95 1.76
N LEU A 54 6.12 -8.65 1.72
CA LEU A 54 7.47 -8.11 1.64
C LEU A 54 8.15 -8.00 3.01
N GLY A 55 7.50 -8.45 4.10
CA GLY A 55 8.06 -8.45 5.45
C GLY A 55 8.05 -7.09 6.15
N GLN A 56 7.29 -6.12 5.65
CA GLN A 56 7.11 -4.84 6.34
C GLN A 56 6.14 -4.96 7.51
N THR A 57 6.50 -4.34 8.64
CA THR A 57 5.62 -4.19 9.80
C THR A 57 4.70 -2.99 9.57
N VAL A 58 3.46 -3.26 9.15
CA VAL A 58 2.42 -2.22 9.08
C VAL A 58 2.07 -1.83 10.53
N SER A 59 2.37 -0.59 10.93
CA SER A 59 2.07 -0.06 12.28
C SER A 59 0.72 0.61 12.36
#